data_AF-A0A1G8JXP5-F1
#
_entry.id   AF-A0A1G8JXP5-F1
#
_cell.length_a   1.000
_cell.length_b   1.000
_cell.length_c   1.000
_cell.angle_alpha   90.00
_cell.angle_beta   90.00
_cell.angle_gamma   90.00
#
_symmetry.space_group_name_H-M   'P 1'
#
loop_
_entity.id
_entity.type
_entity.pdbx_description
1 polymer ?
#
loop_
_entity_poly.entity_id
_entity_poly.type
_entity_poly.pdbx_seq_one_letter_code
_entity_poly.pdbx_strand_id
1 'polypeptide(L)'
;MNRYAALIISLVFILYFDHSSAQDWLKTAEAKAAKRDTKIYHLTSIDGKNQTVKIVPDYANHVLKMICLKDIITIDDFWGETPDIRLLNKNFIEINYAVRGGSGVGLGNTLIICVEGQHLYKAMHVLRYLTGESGEQQEEYRIKLHLVGNSINNCKLKVSVHDFVDSKPRPKENYAYDTNTVLAFDMQQNVFYSVKQDIFDHFITTRNKTKQKIAGNFPMIILGKETYYFINDRWYSGNLNKEMFEFR
;
A
#
# COMPACT_ATOMS: atom_id res chain seq x y z
N MET A 1 26.63 34.66 -42.56
CA MET A 1 25.95 33.77 -41.59
C MET A 1 27.00 33.02 -40.81
N ASN A 2 27.05 33.22 -39.50
CA ASN A 2 28.14 32.76 -38.63
C ASN A 2 28.09 31.22 -38.52
N ARG A 3 29.11 30.50 -39.01
CA ARG A 3 29.13 29.01 -39.07
C ARG A 3 28.91 28.35 -37.71
N TYR A 4 29.26 29.04 -36.63
CA TYR A 4 29.02 28.63 -35.25
C TYR A 4 27.53 28.65 -34.85
N ALA A 5 26.74 29.59 -35.37
CA ALA A 5 25.31 29.68 -35.05
C ALA A 5 24.51 28.54 -35.69
N ALA A 6 24.84 28.15 -36.93
CA ALA A 6 24.21 27.02 -37.62
C ALA A 6 24.50 25.68 -36.92
N LEU A 7 25.70 25.51 -36.37
CA LEU A 7 26.12 24.30 -35.67
C LEU A 7 25.42 24.17 -34.31
N ILE A 8 25.27 25.28 -33.56
CA ILE A 8 24.52 25.30 -32.30
C ILE A 8 23.02 25.02 -32.53
N ILE A 9 22.41 25.61 -33.56
CA ILE A 9 21.00 25.36 -33.89
C ILE A 9 20.79 23.89 -34.28
N SER A 10 21.68 23.31 -35.10
CA SER A 10 21.62 21.89 -35.44
C SER A 10 21.73 20.99 -34.21
N LEU A 11 22.62 21.31 -33.26
CA LEU A 11 22.82 20.50 -32.06
C LEU A 11 21.59 20.56 -31.13
N VAL A 12 21.00 21.75 -30.95
CA VAL A 12 19.78 21.93 -30.16
C VAL A 12 18.62 21.19 -30.81
N PHE A 13 18.47 21.24 -32.14
CA PHE A 13 17.43 20.50 -32.85
C PHE A 13 17.59 18.98 -32.71
N ILE A 14 18.80 18.44 -32.86
CA ILE A 14 19.05 17.00 -32.69
C ILE A 14 18.72 16.57 -31.25
N LEU A 15 19.18 17.32 -30.25
CA LEU A 15 18.88 17.03 -28.85
C LEU A 15 17.37 17.09 -28.53
N TYR A 16 16.64 18.04 -29.11
CA TYR A 16 15.18 18.13 -28.92
C TYR A 16 14.42 16.99 -29.60
N PHE A 17 14.81 16.61 -30.82
CA PHE A 17 14.17 15.50 -31.55
C PHE A 17 14.45 14.15 -30.90
N ASP A 18 15.67 13.91 -30.43
CA ASP A 18 16.03 12.70 -29.68
C ASP A 18 15.27 12.63 -28.35
N HIS A 19 15.11 13.76 -27.67
CA HIS A 19 14.36 13.82 -26.42
C HIS A 19 12.86 13.55 -26.62
N SER A 20 12.24 14.13 -27.65
CA SER A 20 10.83 13.86 -28.00
C SER A 20 10.59 12.39 -28.33
N SER A 21 11.48 11.80 -29.13
CA SER A 21 11.35 10.40 -29.57
C SER A 21 11.57 9.42 -28.42
N ALA A 22 12.49 9.74 -27.49
CA ALA A 22 12.70 8.96 -26.27
C ALA A 22 11.48 8.99 -25.34
N GLN A 23 10.84 10.14 -25.16
CA GLN A 23 9.64 10.26 -24.33
C GLN A 23 8.45 9.48 -24.90
N ASP A 24 8.23 9.50 -26.20
CA ASP A 24 7.13 8.75 -26.84
C ASP A 24 7.36 7.23 -26.79
N TRP A 25 8.62 6.80 -26.95
CA TRP A 25 8.98 5.39 -26.80
C TRP A 25 8.76 4.88 -25.37
N LEU A 26 9.14 5.66 -24.35
CA LEU A 26 8.92 5.35 -22.94
C LEU A 26 7.44 5.17 -22.61
N LYS A 27 6.59 6.13 -23.01
CA LYS A 27 5.13 6.05 -22.79
C LYS A 27 4.52 4.81 -23.44
N THR A 28 4.99 4.46 -24.64
CA THR A 28 4.52 3.27 -25.36
C THR A 28 4.94 1.98 -24.66
N ALA A 29 6.16 1.93 -24.12
CA ALA A 29 6.67 0.80 -23.36
C ALA A 29 5.91 0.61 -22.04
N GLU A 30 5.64 1.69 -21.31
CA GLU A 30 4.87 1.69 -20.06
C GLU A 30 3.42 1.23 -20.29
N ALA A 31 2.75 1.73 -21.34
CA ALA A 31 1.40 1.29 -21.68
C ALA A 31 1.35 -0.21 -22.05
N LYS A 32 2.38 -0.71 -22.75
CA LYS A 32 2.50 -2.14 -23.08
C LYS A 32 2.73 -2.98 -21.82
N ALA A 33 3.58 -2.52 -20.91
CA ALA A 33 3.82 -3.19 -19.62
C ALA A 33 2.54 -3.21 -18.77
N ALA A 34 1.83 -2.08 -18.66
CA ALA A 34 0.56 -1.97 -17.94
C ALA A 34 -0.48 -2.99 -18.42
N LYS A 35 -0.61 -3.13 -19.74
CA LYS A 35 -1.52 -4.13 -20.34
C LYS A 35 -1.12 -5.56 -20.02
N ARG A 36 0.18 -5.88 -20.05
CA ARG A 36 0.72 -7.22 -19.72
C ARG A 36 0.49 -7.57 -18.25
N ASP A 37 0.65 -6.59 -17.37
CA ASP A 37 0.64 -6.78 -15.92
C ASP A 37 -0.76 -6.60 -15.31
N THR A 38 -1.74 -6.18 -16.12
CA THR A 38 -3.14 -6.21 -15.74
C THR A 38 -3.59 -7.65 -15.47
N LYS A 39 -4.21 -7.87 -14.30
CA LYS A 39 -4.73 -9.18 -13.88
C LYS A 39 -6.22 -9.11 -13.59
N ILE A 40 -6.90 -10.22 -13.79
CA ILE A 40 -8.32 -10.40 -13.48
C ILE A 40 -8.43 -11.57 -12.51
N TYR A 41 -9.13 -11.35 -11.41
CA TYR A 41 -9.38 -12.34 -10.38
C TYR A 41 -10.87 -12.57 -10.23
N HIS A 42 -11.25 -13.83 -10.05
CA HIS A 42 -12.61 -14.22 -9.73
C HIS A 42 -12.69 -14.56 -8.25
N LEU A 43 -13.60 -13.89 -7.55
CA LEU A 43 -13.80 -14.01 -6.11
C LEU A 43 -15.22 -14.48 -5.80
N THR A 44 -15.39 -15.07 -4.63
CA THR A 44 -16.66 -15.12 -3.94
C THR A 44 -16.74 -13.91 -3.02
N SER A 45 -17.67 -13.00 -3.30
CA SER A 45 -18.03 -11.88 -2.42
C SER A 45 -18.42 -12.38 -1.03
N ILE A 46 -18.33 -11.51 -0.03
CA ILE A 46 -18.73 -11.79 1.36
C ILE A 46 -20.20 -12.22 1.42
N ASP A 47 -21.06 -11.64 0.57
CA ASP A 47 -22.47 -12.04 0.42
C ASP A 47 -22.69 -13.34 -0.39
N GLY A 48 -21.61 -14.05 -0.76
CA GLY A 48 -21.64 -15.34 -1.44
C GLY A 48 -21.73 -15.30 -2.97
N LYS A 49 -21.84 -14.12 -3.59
CA LYS A 49 -21.95 -13.99 -5.05
C LYS A 49 -20.59 -14.06 -5.74
N ASN A 50 -20.55 -14.57 -6.96
CA ASN A 50 -19.32 -14.52 -7.77
C ASN A 50 -19.08 -13.10 -8.28
N GLN A 51 -17.85 -12.61 -8.08
CA GLN A 51 -17.42 -11.28 -8.50
C GLN A 51 -16.12 -11.33 -9.27
N THR A 52 -15.90 -10.31 -10.10
CA THR A 52 -14.67 -10.17 -10.87
C THR A 52 -13.99 -8.86 -10.49
N VAL A 53 -12.75 -8.96 -10.05
CA VAL A 53 -11.90 -7.81 -9.72
C VAL A 53 -10.78 -7.72 -10.73
N LYS A 54 -10.65 -6.57 -11.37
CA LYS A 54 -9.57 -6.26 -12.29
C LYS A 54 -8.55 -5.38 -11.58
N ILE A 55 -7.28 -5.74 -11.67
CA ILE A 55 -6.17 -4.98 -11.09
C ILE A 55 -5.31 -4.46 -12.23
N VAL A 56 -5.17 -3.13 -12.29
CA VAL A 56 -4.59 -2.40 -13.43
C VAL A 56 -3.49 -1.48 -12.91
N PRO A 57 -2.21 -1.81 -13.13
CA PRO A 57 -1.13 -0.86 -12.92
C PRO A 57 -1.12 0.19 -14.05
N ASP A 58 -0.91 1.44 -13.68
CA ASP A 58 -0.69 2.58 -14.57
C ASP A 58 0.67 3.18 -14.22
N TYR A 59 1.72 2.64 -14.87
CA TYR A 59 3.11 2.98 -14.60
C TYR A 59 3.42 4.45 -14.93
N ALA A 60 2.81 4.99 -15.99
CA ALA A 60 3.02 6.36 -16.44
C ALA A 60 2.50 7.39 -15.43
N ASN A 61 1.37 7.08 -14.77
CA ASN A 61 0.76 7.96 -13.78
C ASN A 61 1.09 7.58 -12.34
N HIS A 62 1.91 6.53 -12.10
CA HIS A 62 2.22 6.02 -10.77
C HIS A 62 0.98 5.64 -9.96
N VAL A 63 0.03 4.96 -10.61
CA VAL A 63 -1.25 4.59 -9.99
C VAL A 63 -1.50 3.09 -10.12
N LEU A 64 -2.07 2.47 -9.09
CA LEU A 64 -2.59 1.10 -9.13
C LEU A 64 -4.10 1.11 -8.86
N LYS A 65 -4.89 0.57 -9.78
CA LYS A 65 -6.37 0.54 -9.69
C LYS A 65 -6.87 -0.88 -9.47
N MET A 66 -7.79 -1.03 -8.52
CA MET A 66 -8.58 -2.24 -8.33
C MET A 66 -10.03 -1.89 -8.68
N ILE A 67 -10.62 -2.60 -9.64
CA ILE A 67 -11.91 -2.27 -10.23
C ILE A 67 -12.85 -3.46 -10.08
N CYS A 68 -14.03 -3.20 -9.52
CA CYS A 68 -15.15 -4.15 -9.44
C CYS A 68 -16.41 -3.44 -9.95
N LEU A 69 -16.87 -3.79 -11.15
CA LEU A 69 -17.98 -3.10 -11.81
C LEU A 69 -17.74 -1.58 -11.89
N LYS A 70 -18.46 -0.79 -11.09
CA LYS A 70 -18.37 0.68 -11.02
C LYS A 70 -17.50 1.17 -9.87
N ASP A 71 -17.17 0.30 -8.92
CA ASP A 71 -16.39 0.67 -7.76
C ASP A 71 -14.89 0.52 -8.04
N ILE A 72 -14.11 1.46 -7.51
CA ILE A 72 -12.69 1.59 -7.80
C ILE A 72 -11.95 2.00 -6.53
N ILE A 73 -10.99 1.18 -6.12
CA ILE A 73 -9.94 1.60 -5.20
C ILE A 73 -8.75 2.05 -6.05
N THR A 74 -8.21 3.23 -5.74
CA THR A 74 -7.03 3.80 -6.41
C THR A 74 -5.93 4.00 -5.39
N ILE A 75 -4.77 3.42 -5.64
CA ILE A 75 -3.54 3.66 -4.88
C ILE A 75 -2.72 4.65 -5.69
N ASP A 76 -2.53 5.83 -5.10
CA ASP A 76 -1.65 6.87 -5.63
C ASP A 76 -0.19 6.61 -5.20
N ASP A 77 0.76 7.25 -5.87
CA ASP A 77 2.20 7.17 -5.56
C ASP A 77 2.80 5.75 -5.57
N PHE A 78 2.24 4.89 -6.42
CA PHE A 78 2.77 3.56 -6.71
C PHE A 78 4.11 3.70 -7.45
N TRP A 79 5.18 3.10 -6.90
CA TRP A 79 6.56 3.33 -7.36
C TRP A 79 6.82 2.92 -8.82
N GLY A 80 5.94 2.11 -9.41
CA GLY A 80 6.03 1.71 -10.81
C GLY A 80 6.67 0.34 -11.03
N GLU A 81 6.94 -0.41 -9.96
CA GLU A 81 7.36 -1.80 -10.02
C GLU A 81 6.15 -2.74 -10.08
N THR A 82 6.22 -3.82 -10.85
CA THR A 82 5.10 -4.77 -10.97
C THR A 82 4.64 -5.27 -9.59
N PRO A 83 3.36 -5.05 -9.21
CA PRO A 83 2.87 -5.49 -7.91
C PRO A 83 2.81 -7.02 -7.85
N ASP A 84 3.13 -7.58 -6.70
CA ASP A 84 2.94 -9.00 -6.42
C ASP A 84 1.51 -9.22 -5.91
N ILE A 85 0.72 -9.96 -6.67
CA ILE A 85 -0.71 -10.13 -6.41
C ILE A 85 -1.05 -11.61 -6.35
N ARG A 86 -1.70 -12.02 -5.26
CA ARG A 86 -2.15 -13.40 -5.08
C ARG A 86 -3.54 -13.47 -4.45
N LEU A 87 -4.26 -14.55 -4.75
CA LEU A 87 -5.44 -14.92 -3.98
C LEU A 87 -4.99 -15.51 -2.65
N LEU A 88 -5.48 -14.94 -1.55
CA LEU A 88 -5.30 -15.54 -0.23
C LEU A 88 -6.24 -16.73 -0.04
N ASN A 89 -7.46 -16.61 -0.57
CA ASN A 89 -8.44 -17.67 -0.76
C ASN A 89 -9.46 -17.20 -1.82
N LYS A 90 -10.64 -17.83 -1.87
CA LYS A 90 -11.72 -17.42 -2.77
C LYS A 90 -12.31 -16.02 -2.48
N ASN A 91 -12.16 -15.48 -1.28
CA ASN A 91 -12.79 -14.23 -0.85
C ASN A 91 -11.84 -13.02 -0.87
N PHE A 92 -10.54 -13.24 -0.70
CA PHE A 92 -9.55 -12.19 -0.47
C PHE A 92 -8.42 -12.19 -1.50
N ILE A 93 -8.04 -11.01 -1.96
CA ILE A 93 -6.82 -10.78 -2.78
C ILE A 93 -5.82 -10.01 -1.91
N GLU A 94 -4.57 -10.47 -1.89
CA GLU A 94 -3.43 -9.72 -1.36
C GLU A 94 -2.68 -9.05 -2.50
N ILE A 95 -2.37 -7.78 -2.32
CA ILE A 95 -1.67 -6.91 -3.27
C ILE A 95 -0.48 -6.30 -2.53
N ASN A 96 0.72 -6.74 -2.88
CA ASN A 96 1.97 -6.22 -2.38
C ASN A 96 2.57 -5.26 -3.41
N TYR A 97 2.90 -4.05 -2.98
CA TYR A 97 3.41 -3.02 -3.89
C TYR A 97 4.45 -2.13 -3.22
N ALA A 98 5.41 -1.66 -4.01
CA ALA A 98 6.44 -0.74 -3.57
C ALA A 98 5.95 0.70 -3.60
N VAL A 99 6.44 1.50 -2.66
CA VAL A 99 6.22 2.95 -2.59
C VAL A 99 7.56 3.65 -2.45
N ARG A 100 7.60 4.95 -2.76
CA ARG A 100 8.83 5.73 -2.67
C ARG A 100 9.23 5.95 -1.20
N GLY A 101 10.31 5.29 -0.76
CA GLY A 101 10.87 5.46 0.60
C GLY A 101 11.91 6.60 0.71
N GLY A 102 12.66 6.87 -0.36
CA GLY A 102 13.80 7.79 -0.36
C GLY A 102 15.11 7.08 -0.76
N SER A 103 16.21 7.83 -0.84
CA SER A 103 17.52 7.24 -1.16
C SER A 103 17.96 6.26 -0.06
N GLY A 104 18.28 5.03 -0.42
CA GLY A 104 18.71 3.99 0.54
C GLY A 104 17.58 3.41 1.41
N VAL A 105 16.32 3.75 1.12
CA VAL A 105 15.15 3.26 1.88
C VAL A 105 14.25 2.44 0.96
N GLY A 106 14.19 1.14 1.22
CA GLY A 106 13.19 0.23 0.66
C GLY A 106 11.90 0.32 1.47
N LEU A 107 10.78 0.54 0.80
CA LEU A 107 9.48 0.68 1.43
C LEU A 107 8.41 0.01 0.57
N GLY A 108 7.55 -0.80 1.18
CA GLY A 108 6.43 -1.38 0.48
C GLY A 108 5.27 -1.72 1.41
N ASN A 109 4.08 -1.65 0.84
CA ASN A 109 2.82 -1.85 1.52
C ASN A 109 2.16 -3.15 1.07
N THR A 110 1.21 -3.60 1.88
CA THR A 110 0.31 -4.69 1.53
C THR A 110 -1.12 -4.22 1.72
N LEU A 111 -1.94 -4.47 0.69
CA LEU A 111 -3.37 -4.23 0.69
C LEU A 111 -4.07 -5.57 0.52
N ILE A 112 -4.94 -5.93 1.46
CA ILE A 112 -5.91 -7.01 1.27
C ILE A 112 -7.25 -6.38 0.91
N ILE A 113 -7.86 -6.86 -0.16
CA ILE A 113 -9.22 -6.48 -0.56
C ILE A 113 -10.18 -7.66 -0.50
N CYS A 114 -11.46 -7.34 -0.26
CA CYS A 114 -12.59 -8.21 -0.51
C CYS A 114 -13.72 -7.44 -1.18
N VAL A 115 -14.77 -8.15 -1.58
CA VAL A 115 -15.96 -7.57 -2.22
C VAL A 115 -17.18 -7.94 -1.40
N GLU A 116 -18.08 -6.99 -1.16
CA GLU A 116 -19.44 -7.27 -0.70
C GLU A 116 -20.44 -6.58 -1.63
N GLY A 117 -21.38 -7.34 -2.18
CA GLY A 117 -22.29 -6.82 -3.20
C GLY A 117 -21.52 -6.38 -4.45
N GLN A 118 -21.43 -5.07 -4.69
CA GLN A 118 -20.66 -4.48 -5.79
C GLN A 118 -19.54 -3.55 -5.29
N HIS A 119 -19.25 -3.56 -3.99
CA HIS A 119 -18.31 -2.65 -3.35
C HIS A 119 -17.01 -3.35 -2.96
N LEU A 120 -15.89 -2.67 -3.23
CA LEU A 120 -14.56 -3.08 -2.85
C LEU A 120 -14.25 -2.54 -1.45
N TYR A 121 -13.79 -3.42 -0.57
CA TYR A 121 -13.38 -3.06 0.78
C TYR A 121 -11.88 -3.26 0.94
N LYS A 122 -11.20 -2.25 1.50
CA LYS A 122 -9.82 -2.38 1.98
C LYS A 122 -9.83 -3.16 3.29
N ALA A 123 -9.90 -4.49 3.21
CA ALA A 123 -9.94 -5.35 4.39
C ALA A 123 -8.71 -5.19 5.31
N MET A 124 -7.56 -4.84 4.75
CA MET A 124 -6.37 -4.45 5.49
C MET A 124 -5.46 -3.60 4.61
N HIS A 125 -4.89 -2.51 5.12
CA HIS A 125 -3.89 -1.71 4.39
C HIS A 125 -2.78 -1.28 5.36
N VAL A 126 -1.62 -1.91 5.25
CA VAL A 126 -0.52 -1.76 6.23
C VAL A 126 0.85 -1.73 5.55
N LEU A 127 1.86 -1.30 6.32
CA LEU A 127 3.25 -1.43 5.91
C LEU A 127 3.63 -2.91 5.82
N ARG A 128 4.19 -3.33 4.69
CA ARG A 128 4.68 -4.70 4.48
C ARG A 128 6.13 -4.84 4.85
N TYR A 129 6.96 -3.91 4.39
CA TYR A 129 8.37 -3.84 4.76
C TYR A 129 8.90 -2.42 4.71
N LEU A 130 9.87 -2.15 5.56
CA LEU A 130 10.73 -0.98 5.58
C LEU A 130 12.15 -1.48 5.79
N THR A 131 13.08 -1.10 4.93
CA THR A 131 14.51 -1.37 5.08
C THR A 131 15.24 -0.08 4.84
N GLY A 132 16.11 0.35 5.74
CA GLY A 132 16.83 1.60 5.50
C GLY A 132 18.03 1.78 6.41
N GLU A 133 18.95 2.62 5.93
CA GLU A 133 20.05 3.17 6.70
C GLU A 133 19.75 4.65 6.94
N SER A 134 19.64 5.05 8.22
CA SER A 134 19.56 6.46 8.61
C SER A 134 20.83 6.84 9.38
N GLY A 135 21.83 7.35 8.65
CA GLY A 135 23.15 7.60 9.22
C GLY A 135 23.85 6.30 9.62
N GLU A 136 24.08 6.07 10.91
CA GLU A 136 24.69 4.85 11.45
C GLU A 136 23.66 3.86 12.05
N GLN A 137 22.38 4.08 11.79
CA GLN A 137 21.29 3.20 12.22
C GLN A 137 20.80 2.36 11.05
N GLN A 138 20.73 1.05 11.25
CA GLN A 138 20.10 0.09 10.36
C GLN A 138 18.72 -0.29 10.91
N GLU A 139 17.72 -0.28 10.05
CA GLU A 139 16.36 -0.67 10.39
C GLU A 139 15.82 -1.66 9.36
N GLU A 140 15.17 -2.72 9.84
CA GLU A 140 14.34 -3.60 9.02
C GLU A 140 13.05 -3.88 9.76
N TYR A 141 11.94 -3.62 9.08
CA TYR A 141 10.62 -4.10 9.43
C TYR A 141 10.11 -4.92 8.26
N ARG A 142 9.51 -6.08 8.52
CA ARG A 142 8.82 -6.88 7.51
C ARG A 142 7.72 -7.72 8.14
N ILE A 143 6.67 -7.95 7.38
CA ILE A 143 5.61 -8.88 7.76
C ILE A 143 5.41 -9.99 6.73
N LYS A 144 4.95 -11.14 7.20
CA LYS A 144 4.48 -12.25 6.37
C LYS A 144 3.06 -12.62 6.75
N LEU A 145 2.20 -12.72 5.74
CA LEU A 145 0.78 -12.96 5.90
C LEU A 145 0.41 -14.40 5.53
N HIS A 146 -0.41 -15.01 6.37
CA HIS A 146 -1.00 -16.32 6.11
C HIS A 146 -2.46 -16.35 6.57
N LEU A 147 -3.38 -16.54 5.62
CA LEU A 147 -4.79 -16.70 5.92
C LEU A 147 -5.07 -18.13 6.41
N VAL A 148 -5.79 -18.23 7.52
CA VAL A 148 -6.26 -19.50 8.08
C VAL A 148 -7.78 -19.48 8.14
N GLY A 149 -8.41 -20.62 7.85
CA GLY A 149 -9.86 -20.71 7.71
C GLY A 149 -10.29 -20.66 6.23
N ASN A 150 -11.35 -21.39 5.92
CA ASN A 150 -11.84 -21.61 4.56
C ASN A 150 -13.18 -20.91 4.28
N SER A 151 -13.74 -20.20 5.28
CA SER A 151 -14.98 -19.45 5.18
C SER A 151 -14.84 -18.08 5.84
N ILE A 152 -15.71 -17.14 5.47
CA ILE A 152 -15.77 -15.81 6.09
C ILE A 152 -16.05 -15.86 7.59
N ASN A 153 -16.77 -16.88 8.06
CA ASN A 153 -17.18 -17.03 9.45
C ASN A 153 -16.03 -17.48 10.37
N ASN A 154 -14.95 -18.00 9.81
CA ASN A 154 -13.82 -18.54 10.57
C ASN A 154 -12.45 -18.07 10.05
N CYS A 155 -12.43 -17.09 9.14
CA CYS A 155 -11.18 -16.60 8.60
C CYS A 155 -10.43 -15.78 9.66
N LYS A 156 -9.13 -16.05 9.75
CA LYS A 156 -8.18 -15.32 10.59
C LYS A 156 -6.93 -15.07 9.78
N LEU A 157 -6.33 -13.91 9.93
CA LEU A 157 -5.05 -13.60 9.30
C LEU A 157 -3.94 -13.76 10.32
N LYS A 158 -3.06 -14.76 10.13
CA LYS A 158 -1.83 -14.87 10.89
C LYS A 158 -0.79 -13.95 10.27
N VAL A 159 -0.17 -13.12 11.11
CA VAL A 159 0.86 -12.17 10.69
C VAL A 159 2.12 -12.44 11.50
N SER A 160 3.18 -12.84 10.81
CA SER A 160 4.52 -12.90 11.40
C SER A 160 5.20 -11.57 11.16
N VAL A 161 5.66 -10.92 12.23
CA VAL A 161 6.31 -9.60 12.21
C VAL A 161 7.76 -9.79 12.63
N HIS A 162 8.67 -9.28 11.81
CA HIS A 162 10.09 -9.16 12.11
C HIS A 162 10.43 -7.66 12.08
N ASP A 163 10.93 -7.13 13.18
CA ASP A 163 11.19 -5.70 13.36
C ASP A 163 12.44 -5.53 14.19
N PHE A 164 13.47 -4.90 13.64
CA PHE A 164 14.70 -4.62 14.35
C PHE A 164 15.25 -3.24 14.03
N VAL A 165 15.96 -2.70 15.01
CA VAL A 165 16.79 -1.51 14.89
C VAL A 165 18.15 -1.80 15.51
N ASP A 166 19.20 -1.49 14.77
CA ASP A 166 20.58 -1.52 15.25
C ASP A 166 21.26 -0.17 15.00
N SER A 167 21.71 0.49 16.08
CA SER A 167 22.36 1.80 16.08
C SER A 167 23.66 1.72 16.88
N LYS A 168 24.79 1.76 16.17
CA LYS A 168 26.12 1.85 16.78
C LYS A 168 26.31 3.08 17.68
N PRO A 169 25.87 4.30 17.31
CA PRO A 169 26.06 5.48 18.15
C PRO A 169 25.07 5.53 19.32
N ARG A 170 23.94 4.82 19.23
CA ARG A 170 22.92 4.77 20.29
C ARG A 170 22.47 3.33 20.60
N PRO A 171 23.34 2.46 21.16
CA PRO A 171 23.01 1.05 21.38
C PRO A 171 21.82 0.81 22.33
N LYS A 172 21.48 1.80 23.15
CA LYS A 172 20.31 1.75 24.05
C LYS A 172 18.97 1.80 23.30
N GLU A 173 18.96 2.25 22.05
CA GLU A 173 17.78 2.30 21.18
C GLU A 173 17.60 1.01 20.37
N ASN A 174 18.56 0.07 20.45
CA ASN A 174 18.52 -1.19 19.70
C ASN A 174 17.44 -2.12 20.24
N TYR A 175 16.75 -2.80 19.32
CA TYR A 175 15.82 -3.88 19.64
C TYR A 175 15.70 -4.84 18.46
N ALA A 176 15.23 -6.05 18.75
CA ALA A 176 14.84 -7.03 17.75
C ALA A 176 13.60 -7.78 18.25
N TYR A 177 12.54 -7.76 17.46
CA TYR A 177 11.29 -8.44 17.74
C TYR A 177 10.95 -9.40 16.60
N ASP A 178 10.63 -10.63 16.98
CA ASP A 178 10.02 -11.63 16.12
C ASP A 178 8.72 -12.08 16.78
N THR A 179 7.58 -11.58 16.29
CA THR A 179 6.27 -11.82 16.90
C THR A 179 5.30 -12.41 15.90
N ASN A 180 4.34 -13.18 16.40
CA ASN A 180 3.20 -13.65 15.61
C ASN A 180 1.93 -13.07 16.22
N THR A 181 1.13 -12.41 15.41
CA THR A 181 -0.19 -11.91 15.80
C THR A 181 -1.27 -12.53 14.92
N VAL A 182 -2.49 -12.57 15.44
CA VAL A 182 -3.65 -13.13 14.74
C VAL A 182 -4.72 -12.05 14.67
N LEU A 183 -5.12 -11.72 13.45
CA LEU A 183 -6.19 -10.77 13.20
C LEU A 183 -7.51 -11.53 12.97
N ALA A 184 -8.55 -11.10 13.67
CA ALA A 184 -9.92 -11.52 13.39
C ALA A 184 -10.48 -10.73 12.22
N PHE A 185 -11.47 -11.28 11.52
CA PHE A 185 -12.21 -10.56 10.48
C PHE A 185 -13.54 -10.05 11.04
N ASP A 186 -13.79 -8.75 10.91
CA ASP A 186 -15.06 -8.11 11.22
C ASP A 186 -15.93 -8.12 9.97
N MET A 187 -16.94 -8.99 9.93
CA MET A 187 -17.86 -9.08 8.79
C MET A 187 -18.80 -7.87 8.66
N GLN A 188 -18.99 -7.06 9.71
CA GLN A 188 -19.84 -5.87 9.63
C GLN A 188 -19.13 -4.71 8.92
N GLN A 189 -17.82 -4.61 9.11
CA GLN A 189 -16.98 -3.56 8.52
C GLN A 189 -16.10 -4.09 7.37
N ASN A 190 -16.11 -5.40 7.12
CA ASN A 190 -15.27 -6.09 6.14
C ASN A 190 -13.76 -5.85 6.33
N VAL A 191 -13.28 -5.82 7.57
CA VAL A 191 -11.87 -5.52 7.91
C VAL A 191 -11.23 -6.54 8.85
N PHE A 192 -9.93 -6.76 8.70
CA PHE A 192 -9.13 -7.48 9.67
C PHE A 192 -8.72 -6.56 10.82
N TYR A 193 -8.70 -7.08 12.05
CA TYR A 193 -8.32 -6.32 13.24
C TYR A 193 -7.67 -7.21 14.30
N SER A 194 -6.76 -6.63 15.07
CA SER A 194 -6.21 -7.22 16.31
C SER A 194 -7.16 -7.00 17.48
N VAL A 195 -7.62 -5.75 17.64
CA VAL A 195 -8.47 -5.31 18.75
C VAL A 195 -9.43 -4.23 18.25
N LYS A 196 -10.53 -4.01 18.97
CA LYS A 196 -11.35 -2.81 18.78
C LYS A 196 -11.18 -1.90 20.00
N GLN A 197 -10.96 -0.61 19.76
CA GLN A 197 -10.72 0.36 20.81
C GLN A 197 -11.78 1.45 20.80
N ASP A 198 -12.29 1.77 21.99
CA ASP A 198 -13.12 2.95 22.17
C ASP A 198 -12.26 4.21 22.11
N ILE A 199 -12.59 5.10 21.20
CA ILE A 199 -11.92 6.39 21.01
C ILE A 199 -12.97 7.49 21.09
N PHE A 200 -12.79 8.43 22.01
CA PHE A 200 -13.66 9.58 22.25
C PHE A 200 -12.86 10.87 22.25
N ASP A 201 -12.12 11.12 21.17
CA ASP A 201 -11.20 12.25 21.11
C ASP A 201 -11.11 12.83 19.69
N HIS A 202 -9.92 13.16 19.23
CA HIS A 202 -9.66 13.67 17.91
C HIS A 202 -8.45 12.97 17.30
N PHE A 203 -8.35 13.04 15.98
CA PHE A 203 -7.13 12.72 15.26
C PHE A 203 -6.79 13.82 14.28
N ILE A 204 -5.52 13.91 13.92
CA ILE A 204 -5.01 14.86 12.93
C ILE A 204 -4.44 14.03 11.79
N THR A 205 -4.79 14.37 10.56
CA THR A 205 -4.20 13.72 9.39
C THR A 205 -3.08 14.58 8.85
N THR A 206 -2.05 13.97 8.27
CA THR A 206 -0.94 14.70 7.62
C THR A 206 -1.42 15.66 6.53
N ARG A 207 -2.52 15.32 5.84
CA ARG A 207 -3.14 16.15 4.79
C ARG A 207 -3.95 17.30 5.37
N ASN A 208 -4.84 16.97 6.31
CA ASN A 208 -5.69 17.94 6.98
C ASN A 208 -5.18 18.08 8.41
N LYS A 209 -4.30 19.06 8.61
CA LYS A 209 -3.70 19.41 9.92
C LYS A 209 -4.71 19.95 10.94
N THR A 210 -6.00 19.84 10.63
CA THR A 210 -7.10 20.17 11.52
C THR A 210 -7.51 18.93 12.31
N LYS A 211 -7.77 19.12 13.60
CA LYS A 211 -8.29 18.07 14.48
C LYS A 211 -9.69 17.64 14.03
N GLN A 212 -9.86 16.36 13.78
CA GLN A 212 -11.14 15.74 13.45
C GLN A 212 -11.63 14.96 14.67
N LYS A 213 -12.77 15.36 15.24
CA LYS A 213 -13.37 14.67 16.39
C LYS A 213 -13.94 13.33 15.95
N ILE A 214 -13.73 12.32 16.78
CA ILE A 214 -14.27 10.96 16.59
C ILE A 214 -14.73 10.39 17.93
N ALA A 215 -15.81 9.63 17.88
CA ALA A 215 -16.41 8.96 19.02
C ALA A 215 -16.94 7.60 18.58
N GLY A 216 -16.46 6.51 19.16
CA GLY A 216 -16.92 5.16 18.82
C GLY A 216 -15.91 4.07 19.08
N ASN A 217 -16.26 2.85 18.67
CA ASN A 217 -15.43 1.65 18.80
C ASN A 217 -14.82 1.31 17.44
N PHE A 218 -13.51 1.46 17.31
CA PHE A 218 -12.81 1.39 16.02
C PHE A 218 -11.92 0.14 15.93
N PRO A 219 -11.94 -0.58 14.79
CA PRO A 219 -10.99 -1.66 14.53
C PRO A 219 -9.55 -1.14 14.43
N MET A 220 -8.62 -1.88 15.01
CA MET A 220 -7.20 -1.57 14.99
C MET A 220 -6.35 -2.80 14.72
N ILE A 221 -5.22 -2.61 14.05
CA ILE A 221 -4.20 -3.64 13.83
C ILE A 221 -2.93 -3.21 14.56
N ILE A 222 -2.35 -4.12 15.35
CA ILE A 222 -1.09 -3.91 16.06
C ILE A 222 -0.07 -4.94 15.54
N LEU A 223 0.96 -4.47 14.83
CA LEU A 223 2.02 -5.28 14.23
C LEU A 223 3.39 -4.80 14.71
N GLY A 224 3.93 -5.43 15.77
CA GLY A 224 5.19 -4.95 16.38
C GLY A 224 5.02 -3.54 16.95
N LYS A 225 5.88 -2.60 16.53
CA LYS A 225 5.76 -1.18 16.91
C LYS A 225 4.67 -0.42 16.15
N GLU A 226 4.23 -0.94 15.01
CA GLU A 226 3.29 -0.26 14.13
C GLU A 226 1.85 -0.49 14.58
N THR A 227 1.08 0.59 14.63
CA THR A 227 -0.36 0.56 14.94
C THR A 227 -1.14 1.21 13.82
N TYR A 228 -2.21 0.55 13.38
CA TYR A 228 -3.09 0.99 12.32
C TYR A 228 -4.51 1.11 12.82
N TYR A 229 -5.19 2.18 12.40
CA TYR A 229 -6.56 2.50 12.77
C TYR A 229 -7.46 2.48 11.55
N PHE A 230 -8.64 1.85 11.67
CA PHE A 230 -9.68 1.93 10.66
C PHE A 230 -10.77 2.91 11.10
N ILE A 231 -10.86 4.06 10.41
CA ILE A 231 -11.77 5.16 10.76
C ILE A 231 -12.41 5.67 9.47
N ASN A 232 -13.74 5.79 9.42
CA ASN A 232 -14.49 6.31 8.25
C ASN A 232 -14.07 5.65 6.93
N ASP A 233 -14.07 4.31 6.90
CA ASP A 233 -13.73 3.48 5.74
C ASP A 233 -12.29 3.62 5.21
N ARG A 234 -11.38 4.10 6.06
CA ARG A 234 -9.98 4.36 5.70
C ARG A 234 -9.01 3.81 6.74
N TRP A 235 -7.85 3.38 6.26
CA TRP A 235 -6.74 2.93 7.08
C TRP A 235 -5.74 4.05 7.31
N TYR A 236 -5.28 4.13 8.55
CA TYR A 236 -4.30 5.11 8.98
C TYR A 236 -3.19 4.45 9.80
N SER A 237 -1.93 4.89 9.62
CA SER A 237 -0.83 4.60 10.55
C SER A 237 -0.48 5.83 11.38
N GLY A 238 0.22 5.61 12.49
CA GLY A 238 0.81 6.68 13.30
C GLY A 238 0.22 6.77 14.69
N ASN A 239 0.21 7.97 15.27
CA ASN A 239 -0.20 8.18 16.65
C ASN A 239 -1.43 9.09 16.67
N LEU A 240 -2.52 8.58 17.25
CA LEU A 240 -3.81 9.27 17.37
C LEU A 240 -3.68 10.70 17.94
N ASN A 241 -2.77 10.90 18.89
CA ASN A 241 -2.56 12.18 19.58
C ASN A 241 -1.57 13.13 18.89
N LYS A 242 -0.94 12.68 17.78
CA LYS A 242 0.01 13.48 17.00
C LYS A 242 -0.51 13.64 15.58
N GLU A 243 0.06 12.92 14.63
CA GLU A 243 -0.34 12.90 13.24
C GLU A 243 -0.53 11.46 12.79
N MET A 244 -1.56 11.25 11.99
CA MET A 244 -1.88 10.00 11.35
C MET A 244 -1.74 10.14 9.83
N PHE A 245 -1.11 9.13 9.24
CA PHE A 245 -0.92 9.02 7.80
C PHE A 245 -2.01 8.12 7.21
N GLU A 246 -2.75 8.61 6.22
CA GLU A 246 -3.76 7.83 5.50
C GLU A 246 -3.10 6.98 4.42
N PHE A 247 -3.39 5.68 4.39
CA PHE A 247 -3.03 4.84 3.26
C PHE A 247 -4.00 5.08 2.09
N ARG A 248 -3.47 5.67 1.01
CA ARG A 248 -4.21 5.90 -0.24
C ARG A 248 -4.16 4.66 -1.12
#